data_AF-V5HQ16-F1
#
_entry.id   AF-V5HQ16-F1
#
_cell.length_a   1.000
_cell.length_b   1.000
_cell.length_c   1.000
_cell.angle_alpha   90.00
_cell.angle_beta   90.00
_cell.angle_gamma   90.00
#
_symmetry.space_group_name_H-M   'P 1'
#
loop_
_entity.id
_entity.type
_entity.pdbx_description
1 polymer ?
#
loop_
_entity_poly.entity_id
_entity_poly.type
_entity_poly.pdbx_seq_one_letter_code
_entity_poly.pdbx_strand_id
1 'polypeptide(L)'
;KFLAAEPHVAGTAREETVLANYIKEKFTEYGLDFVKIASYDVLLSYPNVSDPNTVQVVNISSGEVFFDAATQEDVIPGVNSDIGPAFLAYSPPNDVLGNLVYVNYGTNEDFDMLQQMGVDINGAVCLIRYGNGYRGQKVRNCAARGGVGALLFLDPEQVAREGLDNVFPNSTWMPDTAMQRGSLMSVGDPMTPGVPALPSTERIDIAFAGLPPIACQTIGYRDARKLLNMLGGPLAPQSFVGGFNMTYHVGPFADEHADKYVRLRVNNLFSVVTVNNVIGGIEGAVEPDRVVITGNHRDSWGYGASSPSSGTAALLELARVLGQMKSKNIRPRRTVLLCSWAAGEYGLIGSTEWVEEHIIDLQAHAVGYIDVDQCASGPAFAPTSSPTLAPAVQAAAHLVPGLTQPGSHQTLFDLWKSYVNEGSNSTEDPEPMACHGASDNAPFNFFAGVPTIGIGFAPDWKKYGTTTFPAYHTAYDNLYLYQNLIDKDMTLAKMCAQMNGAATILLSDSVLLPMDFRKLAQRLKASVDDMEARRIAFQLESVGISLGPLRMQIEKFRNASEEWHTYIDSLETVKPSPGEAAQRQDDER
;
A
#
# COMPACT_ATOMS: atom_id res chain seq x y z
N LYS A 1 19.75 1.97 -5.40
CA LYS A 1 20.69 3.12 -5.20
C LYS A 1 20.29 4.31 -6.06
N PHE A 2 20.37 4.24 -7.39
CA PHE A 2 20.03 5.38 -8.26
C PHE A 2 18.61 5.90 -8.00
N LEU A 3 17.62 5.01 -7.90
CA LEU A 3 16.21 5.33 -7.67
C LEU A 3 16.02 6.27 -6.44
N ALA A 4 16.37 5.76 -5.26
CA ALA A 4 16.25 6.45 -3.97
C ALA A 4 17.44 7.39 -3.60
N ALA A 5 18.19 7.90 -4.58
CA ALA A 5 19.32 8.81 -4.30
C ALA A 5 18.87 10.21 -3.89
N GLU A 6 17.70 10.63 -4.39
CA GLU A 6 17.09 11.95 -4.19
C GLU A 6 15.59 11.76 -3.99
N PRO A 7 14.89 12.68 -3.30
CA PRO A 7 13.45 12.58 -3.15
C PRO A 7 12.72 12.65 -4.49
N HIS A 8 11.70 11.80 -4.68
CA HIS A 8 11.04 11.63 -5.97
C HIS A 8 9.50 11.61 -5.85
N VAL A 9 8.96 12.71 -5.35
CA VAL A 9 7.51 12.96 -5.24
C VAL A 9 6.88 13.04 -6.64
N ALA A 10 5.69 12.47 -6.81
CA ALA A 10 4.93 12.50 -8.06
C ALA A 10 4.80 13.92 -8.63
N GLY A 11 4.87 14.05 -9.96
CA GLY A 11 4.80 15.35 -10.66
C GLY A 11 6.07 16.21 -10.55
N THR A 12 7.10 15.80 -9.80
CA THR A 12 8.38 16.53 -9.76
C THR A 12 9.29 16.17 -10.94
N ALA A 13 10.23 17.04 -11.28
CA ALA A 13 11.21 16.77 -12.35
C ALA A 13 12.03 15.50 -12.10
N ARG A 14 12.33 15.19 -10.84
CA ARG A 14 13.05 13.97 -10.46
C ARG A 14 12.24 12.72 -10.82
N GLU A 15 10.96 12.70 -10.49
CA GLU A 15 10.07 11.58 -10.78
C GLU A 15 9.83 11.48 -12.30
N GLU A 16 9.29 12.55 -12.89
CA GLU A 16 8.63 12.50 -14.20
C GLU A 16 9.60 12.59 -15.37
N THR A 17 10.77 13.19 -15.14
CA THR A 17 11.80 13.34 -16.18
C THR A 17 12.99 12.44 -15.93
N VAL A 18 13.55 12.41 -14.72
CA VAL A 18 14.78 11.65 -14.48
C VAL A 18 14.51 10.15 -14.33
N LEU A 19 13.62 9.77 -13.42
CA LEU A 19 13.36 8.35 -13.15
C LEU A 19 12.53 7.69 -14.25
N ALA A 20 11.49 8.36 -14.77
CA ALA A 20 10.71 7.83 -15.89
C ALA A 20 11.58 7.55 -17.13
N ASN A 21 12.46 8.49 -17.51
CA ASN A 21 13.37 8.28 -18.64
C ASN A 21 14.41 7.21 -18.34
N TYR A 22 14.95 7.15 -17.11
CA TYR A 22 15.88 6.09 -16.74
C TYR A 22 15.26 4.70 -16.91
N ILE A 23 14.02 4.48 -16.45
CA ILE A 23 13.35 3.19 -16.61
C ILE A 23 13.06 2.90 -18.09
N LYS A 24 12.59 3.89 -18.85
CA LYS A 24 12.37 3.76 -20.30
C LYS A 24 13.65 3.36 -21.04
N GLU A 25 14.76 4.02 -20.73
CA GLU A 25 16.08 3.73 -21.29
C GLU A 25 16.53 2.33 -20.91
N LYS A 26 16.35 1.90 -19.65
CA LYS A 26 16.68 0.54 -19.21
C LYS A 26 15.83 -0.52 -19.88
N PHE A 27 14.52 -0.32 -19.99
CA PHE A 27 13.66 -1.24 -20.74
C PHE A 27 14.08 -1.35 -22.21
N THR A 28 14.49 -0.24 -22.83
CA THR A 28 15.00 -0.25 -24.21
C THR A 28 16.34 -0.97 -24.31
N GLU A 29 17.28 -0.67 -23.41
CA GLU A 29 18.61 -1.30 -23.31
C GLU A 29 18.51 -2.81 -23.10
N TYR A 30 17.57 -3.26 -22.28
CA TYR A 30 17.32 -4.68 -22.01
C TYR A 30 16.65 -5.40 -23.18
N GLY A 31 16.21 -4.67 -24.20
CA GLY A 31 15.69 -5.26 -25.42
C GLY A 31 14.25 -5.75 -25.31
N LEU A 32 13.39 -5.08 -24.54
CA LEU A 32 11.95 -5.31 -24.61
C LEU A 32 11.42 -5.03 -26.03
N ASP A 33 10.31 -5.65 -26.43
CA ASP A 33 9.75 -5.51 -27.78
C ASP A 33 9.19 -4.11 -28.03
N PHE A 34 8.61 -3.50 -26.99
CA PHE A 34 8.16 -2.12 -27.02
C PHE A 34 8.33 -1.47 -25.65
N VAL A 35 8.47 -0.14 -25.67
CA VAL A 35 8.48 0.72 -24.49
C VAL A 35 7.67 1.96 -24.82
N LYS A 36 6.67 2.28 -24.00
CA LYS A 36 5.75 3.40 -24.17
C LYS A 36 5.68 4.21 -22.89
N ILE A 37 5.44 5.51 -23.05
CA ILE A 37 5.02 6.39 -21.97
C ILE A 37 3.52 6.59 -22.12
N ALA A 38 2.77 6.36 -21.03
CA ALA A 38 1.36 6.73 -20.94
C ALA A 38 1.24 7.89 -19.94
N SER A 39 0.69 9.02 -20.39
CA SER A 39 0.69 10.28 -19.65
C SER A 39 -0.72 10.71 -19.32
N TYR A 40 -0.91 11.20 -18.08
CA TYR A 40 -2.20 11.67 -17.58
C TYR A 40 -2.04 13.02 -16.89
N ASP A 41 -2.99 13.93 -17.10
CA ASP A 41 -3.02 15.27 -16.51
C ASP A 41 -3.93 15.27 -15.28
N VAL A 42 -3.34 15.11 -14.10
CA VAL A 42 -4.01 14.72 -12.85
C VAL A 42 -3.86 15.79 -11.77
N LEU A 43 -4.84 15.88 -10.87
CA LEU A 43 -4.82 16.78 -9.73
C LEU A 43 -3.92 16.21 -8.62
N LEU A 44 -2.79 16.87 -8.36
CA LEU A 44 -1.93 16.57 -7.21
C LEU A 44 -1.97 17.69 -6.16
N SER A 45 -1.38 17.42 -4.99
CA SER A 45 -1.36 18.33 -3.85
C SER A 45 0.03 18.42 -3.21
N TYR A 46 0.51 19.61 -2.88
CA TYR A 46 1.87 19.82 -2.36
C TYR A 46 1.89 20.75 -1.14
N PRO A 47 2.87 20.65 -0.24
CA PRO A 47 3.03 21.62 0.82
C PRO A 47 3.56 22.94 0.24
N ASN A 48 3.12 24.07 0.78
CA ASN A 48 3.75 25.35 0.46
C ASN A 48 5.04 25.51 1.27
N VAL A 49 6.20 25.26 0.64
CA VAL A 49 7.51 25.33 1.30
C VAL A 49 7.83 26.73 1.85
N SER A 50 7.32 27.78 1.21
CA SER A 50 7.55 29.18 1.65
C SER A 50 6.63 29.62 2.78
N ASP A 51 5.50 28.94 2.97
CA ASP A 51 4.53 29.21 4.03
C ASP A 51 3.96 27.87 4.55
N PRO A 52 4.77 27.09 5.31
CA PRO A 52 4.42 25.73 5.67
C PRO A 52 3.19 25.66 6.57
N ASN A 53 2.62 24.46 6.63
CA ASN A 53 1.56 24.13 7.57
C ASN A 53 2.08 24.30 9.01
N THR A 54 1.26 24.82 9.91
CA THR A 54 1.64 25.06 11.32
C THR A 54 0.58 24.51 12.27
N VAL A 55 1.05 24.02 13.41
CA VAL A 55 0.21 23.53 14.51
C VAL A 55 0.69 24.21 15.77
N GLN A 56 -0.12 25.14 16.28
CA GLN A 56 0.22 25.94 17.45
C GLN A 56 -0.82 25.73 18.54
N VAL A 57 -0.40 25.76 19.80
CA VAL A 57 -1.30 25.98 20.92
C VAL A 57 -1.21 27.45 21.29
N VAL A 58 -2.35 28.13 21.23
CA VAL A 58 -2.44 29.58 21.44
C VAL A 58 -3.40 29.91 22.57
N ASN A 59 -3.09 30.97 23.31
CA ASN A 59 -4.04 31.56 24.23
C ASN A 59 -5.13 32.30 23.45
N ILE A 60 -6.41 32.01 23.73
CA ILE A 60 -7.55 32.57 22.99
C ILE A 60 -7.65 34.10 23.18
N SER A 61 -7.30 34.60 24.36
CA SER A 61 -7.48 36.01 24.73
C SER A 61 -6.29 36.88 24.30
N SER A 62 -5.07 36.41 24.51
CA SER A 62 -3.85 37.19 24.18
C SER A 62 -3.30 36.93 22.78
N GLY A 63 -3.65 35.79 22.16
CA GLY A 63 -3.04 35.32 20.92
C GLY A 63 -1.59 34.83 21.09
N GLU A 64 -1.11 34.73 22.34
CA GLU A 64 0.24 34.24 22.64
C GLU A 64 0.38 32.76 22.25
N VAL A 65 1.47 32.44 21.55
CA VAL A 65 1.83 31.06 21.19
C VAL A 65 2.54 30.41 22.37
N PHE A 66 1.89 29.40 22.95
CA PHE A 66 2.44 28.60 24.06
C PHE A 66 3.33 27.46 23.55
N PHE A 67 2.93 26.85 22.44
CA PHE A 67 3.63 25.73 21.83
C PHE A 67 3.48 25.81 20.32
N ASP A 68 4.56 25.51 19.61
CA ASP A 68 4.61 25.42 18.15
C ASP A 68 5.23 24.08 17.77
N ALA A 69 4.51 23.29 16.97
CA ALA A 69 4.96 21.97 16.54
C ALA A 69 5.99 22.07 15.42
N ALA A 70 6.85 21.05 15.30
CA ALA A 70 7.77 20.97 14.18
C ALA A 70 6.98 20.81 12.86
N THR A 71 7.46 21.48 11.81
CA THR A 71 6.86 21.40 10.46
C THR A 71 7.47 20.29 9.61
N GLN A 72 8.63 19.76 10.01
CA GLN A 72 9.36 18.69 9.32
C GLN A 72 10.14 17.84 10.33
N GLU A 73 10.63 16.69 9.87
CA GLU A 73 11.50 15.82 10.63
C GLU A 73 12.89 16.44 10.92
N ASP A 74 13.55 15.96 11.98
CA ASP A 74 14.92 16.38 12.28
C ASP A 74 15.90 15.80 11.26
N VAL A 75 16.85 16.63 10.83
CA VAL A 75 17.97 16.20 9.98
C VAL A 75 18.98 15.41 10.80
N ILE A 76 19.25 14.18 10.38
CA ILE A 76 20.23 13.30 11.03
C ILE A 76 21.62 13.52 10.42
N PRO A 77 22.64 13.88 11.21
CA PRO A 77 24.00 14.08 10.70
C PRO A 77 24.53 12.86 9.95
N GLY A 78 25.00 13.07 8.72
CA GLY A 78 25.56 12.00 7.87
C GLY A 78 24.50 11.12 7.18
N VAL A 79 23.22 11.43 7.33
CA VAL A 79 22.10 10.70 6.70
C VAL A 79 21.21 11.67 5.93
N ASN A 80 20.97 11.37 4.65
CA ASN A 80 20.01 12.10 3.82
C ASN A 80 18.60 11.91 4.38
N SER A 81 18.07 12.95 5.03
CA SER A 81 16.81 12.95 5.77
C SER A 81 16.05 14.28 5.67
N ASP A 82 16.51 15.21 4.83
CA ASP A 82 15.81 16.47 4.59
C ASP A 82 14.98 16.38 3.30
N ILE A 83 13.67 16.30 3.47
CA ILE A 83 12.69 16.26 2.38
C ILE A 83 11.66 17.40 2.48
N GLY A 84 11.95 18.42 3.30
CA GLY A 84 11.08 19.56 3.54
C GLY A 84 9.84 19.26 4.40
N PRO A 85 8.87 20.20 4.45
CA PRO A 85 7.71 20.12 5.33
C PRO A 85 6.89 18.84 5.16
N ALA A 86 6.51 18.24 6.28
CA ALA A 86 5.56 17.14 6.29
C ALA A 86 4.14 17.66 6.06
N PHE A 87 3.31 16.88 5.37
CA PHE A 87 1.95 17.26 5.07
C PHE A 87 1.07 16.02 4.79
N LEU A 88 -0.24 16.24 4.78
CA LEU A 88 -1.22 15.27 4.30
C LEU A 88 -1.77 15.77 2.96
N ALA A 89 -1.51 15.02 1.89
CA ALA A 89 -1.95 15.43 0.56
C ALA A 89 -3.47 15.45 0.47
N TYR A 90 -3.96 16.44 -0.28
CA TYR A 90 -5.38 16.80 -0.41
C TYR A 90 -6.04 17.38 0.84
N SER A 91 -5.30 17.65 1.91
CA SER A 91 -5.87 18.46 2.98
C SER A 91 -6.14 19.89 2.46
N PRO A 92 -7.36 20.43 2.63
CA PRO A 92 -7.72 21.75 2.14
C PRO A 92 -6.99 22.86 2.92
N PRO A 93 -6.59 23.95 2.25
CA PRO A 93 -6.03 25.10 2.93
C PRO A 93 -7.08 25.76 3.82
N ASN A 94 -6.75 25.98 5.08
CA ASN A 94 -7.63 26.60 6.07
C ASN A 94 -6.84 27.04 7.31
N ASP A 95 -7.41 27.93 8.10
CA ASP A 95 -6.88 28.38 9.39
C ASP A 95 -7.96 28.20 10.45
N VAL A 96 -7.88 27.09 11.18
CA VAL A 96 -8.90 26.68 12.14
C VAL A 96 -8.38 26.76 13.56
N LEU A 97 -9.27 27.13 14.48
CA LEU A 97 -9.01 27.19 15.91
C LEU A 97 -10.03 26.30 16.63
N GLY A 98 -9.58 25.39 17.49
CA GLY A 98 -10.47 24.50 18.22
C GLY A 98 -9.86 23.94 19.50
N ASN A 99 -10.71 23.42 20.40
CA ASN A 99 -10.25 22.58 21.50
C ASN A 99 -9.62 21.28 20.95
N LEU A 100 -8.77 20.62 21.73
CA LEU A 100 -8.19 19.33 21.34
C LEU A 100 -8.97 18.16 21.96
N VAL A 101 -9.26 17.14 21.17
CA VAL A 101 -9.81 15.85 21.63
C VAL A 101 -8.97 14.70 21.07
N TYR A 102 -8.53 13.78 21.92
CA TYR A 102 -7.84 12.56 21.50
C TYR A 102 -8.85 11.46 21.16
N VAL A 103 -8.80 11.00 19.91
CA VAL A 103 -9.82 10.10 19.34
C VAL A 103 -9.28 8.72 18.96
N ASN A 104 -8.19 8.28 19.62
CA ASN A 104 -7.56 6.99 19.35
C ASN A 104 -7.20 6.83 17.87
N TYR A 105 -7.66 5.77 17.21
CA TYR A 105 -7.42 5.53 15.80
C TYR A 105 -8.41 6.29 14.90
N GLY A 106 -9.42 6.98 15.46
CA GLY A 106 -10.42 7.72 14.69
C GLY A 106 -11.35 6.81 13.88
N THR A 107 -11.58 5.57 14.31
CA THR A 107 -12.61 4.71 13.71
C THR A 107 -14.00 5.19 14.15
N ASN A 108 -15.07 4.68 13.51
CA ASN A 108 -16.42 5.04 13.96
C ASN A 108 -16.68 4.59 15.40
N GLU A 109 -16.18 3.41 15.76
CA GLU A 109 -16.30 2.84 17.10
C GLU A 109 -15.58 3.70 18.15
N ASP A 110 -14.42 4.26 17.82
CA ASP A 110 -13.69 5.17 18.72
C ASP A 110 -14.54 6.41 19.04
N PHE A 111 -15.13 7.02 18.01
CA PHE A 111 -15.97 8.19 18.20
C PHE A 111 -17.29 7.86 18.92
N ASP A 112 -17.90 6.72 18.63
CA ASP A 112 -19.13 6.28 19.31
C ASP A 112 -18.87 6.07 20.80
N MET A 113 -17.69 5.55 21.16
CA MET A 113 -17.26 5.43 22.56
C MET A 113 -17.05 6.80 23.22
N LEU A 114 -16.43 7.76 22.53
CA LEU A 114 -16.29 9.13 23.03
C LEU A 114 -17.64 9.80 23.28
N GLN A 115 -18.60 9.60 22.39
CA GLN A 115 -19.97 10.10 22.57
C GLN A 115 -20.63 9.49 23.81
N GLN A 116 -20.46 8.19 24.05
CA GLN A 116 -20.95 7.52 25.26
C GLN A 116 -20.29 8.02 26.54
N MET A 117 -19.03 8.47 26.45
CA MET A 117 -18.30 9.12 27.55
C MET A 117 -18.69 10.58 27.75
N GLY A 118 -19.57 11.14 26.91
CA GLY A 118 -20.02 12.54 26.99
C GLY A 118 -19.00 13.55 26.45
N VAL A 119 -18.08 13.13 25.58
CA VAL A 119 -17.09 14.02 24.94
C VAL A 119 -17.68 14.61 23.66
N ASP A 120 -17.66 15.93 23.54
CA ASP A 120 -18.14 16.65 22.36
C ASP A 120 -17.00 16.89 21.35
N ILE A 121 -17.25 16.55 20.09
CA ILE A 121 -16.30 16.70 18.96
C ILE A 121 -16.59 17.98 18.17
N ASN A 122 -17.77 18.57 18.34
CA ASN A 122 -18.18 19.71 17.55
C ASN A 122 -17.26 20.92 17.83
N GLY A 123 -16.65 21.47 16.77
CA GLY A 123 -15.67 22.56 16.90
C GLY A 123 -14.27 22.13 17.36
N ALA A 124 -14.02 20.83 17.56
CA ALA A 124 -12.73 20.34 18.03
C ALA A 124 -11.73 20.06 16.90
N VAL A 125 -10.45 20.13 17.22
CA VAL A 125 -9.36 19.51 16.46
C VAL A 125 -9.17 18.10 17.01
N CYS A 126 -9.37 17.08 16.17
CA CYS A 126 -9.18 15.69 16.54
C CYS A 126 -7.69 15.30 16.50
N LEU A 127 -7.11 14.84 17.61
CA LEU A 127 -5.79 14.19 17.64
C LEU A 127 -5.96 12.68 17.45
N ILE A 128 -5.35 12.13 16.40
CA ILE A 128 -5.59 10.77 15.92
C ILE A 128 -4.25 10.04 15.76
N ARG A 129 -4.12 8.83 16.30
CA ARG A 129 -2.96 7.98 15.98
C ARG A 129 -3.19 7.19 14.69
N TYR A 130 -2.12 6.96 13.92
CA TYR A 130 -2.14 6.08 12.74
C TYR A 130 -2.49 4.63 13.10
N GLY A 131 -2.77 3.79 12.11
CA GLY A 131 -3.15 2.37 12.28
C GLY A 131 -4.67 2.14 12.27
N ASN A 132 -5.13 0.89 12.21
CA ASN A 132 -6.56 0.53 12.20
C ASN A 132 -7.41 1.30 11.17
N GLY A 133 -7.08 1.13 9.89
CA GLY A 133 -7.83 1.68 8.77
C GLY A 133 -7.19 2.89 8.08
N TYR A 134 -7.81 3.31 6.98
CA TYR A 134 -7.27 4.33 6.08
C TYR A 134 -7.35 5.75 6.65
N ARG A 135 -6.27 6.53 6.50
CA ARG A 135 -6.12 7.88 7.06
C ARG A 135 -7.20 8.87 6.62
N GLY A 136 -7.61 8.85 5.34
CA GLY A 136 -8.67 9.71 4.83
C GLY A 136 -10.02 9.44 5.50
N GLN A 137 -10.29 8.18 5.87
CA GLN A 137 -11.53 7.85 6.58
C GLN A 137 -11.54 8.41 8.01
N LYS A 138 -10.38 8.44 8.69
CA LYS A 138 -10.25 9.03 10.04
C LYS A 138 -10.63 10.51 10.04
N VAL A 139 -10.13 11.24 9.03
CA VAL A 139 -10.45 12.65 8.80
C VAL A 139 -11.94 12.85 8.54
N ARG A 140 -12.52 12.05 7.63
CA ARG A 140 -13.96 12.11 7.32
C ARG A 140 -14.83 11.80 8.54
N ASN A 141 -14.41 10.84 9.37
CA ASN A 141 -15.12 10.51 10.62
C ASN A 141 -15.10 11.67 11.63
N CYS A 142 -13.98 12.39 11.76
CA CYS A 142 -13.88 13.60 12.59
C CYS A 142 -14.81 14.70 12.06
N ALA A 143 -14.76 14.99 10.76
CA ALA A 143 -15.62 15.99 10.12
C ALA A 143 -17.11 15.66 10.27
N ALA A 144 -17.50 14.39 10.10
CA ALA A 144 -18.88 13.94 10.23
C ALA A 144 -19.46 14.16 11.65
N ARG A 145 -18.60 14.39 12.65
CA ARG A 145 -18.98 14.65 14.04
C ARG A 145 -18.78 16.12 14.45
N GLY A 146 -18.58 16.99 13.46
CA GLY A 146 -18.45 18.44 13.66
C GLY A 146 -17.03 18.91 13.99
N GLY A 147 -16.03 18.03 13.94
CA GLY A 147 -14.64 18.44 14.09
C GLY A 147 -14.20 19.40 12.99
N VAL A 148 -13.38 20.38 13.34
CA VAL A 148 -12.93 21.46 12.43
C VAL A 148 -11.52 21.24 11.88
N GLY A 149 -10.77 20.32 12.48
CA GLY A 149 -9.46 19.91 11.99
C GLY A 149 -9.01 18.56 12.54
N ALA A 150 -7.98 17.97 11.95
CA ALA A 150 -7.41 16.71 12.40
C ALA A 150 -5.87 16.72 12.41
N LEU A 151 -5.29 16.19 13.48
CA LEU A 151 -3.86 15.96 13.62
C LEU A 151 -3.60 14.46 13.65
N LEU A 152 -2.74 13.97 12.78
CA LEU A 152 -2.36 12.56 12.74
C LEU A 152 -0.93 12.39 13.25
N PHE A 153 -0.67 11.37 14.08
CA PHE A 153 0.69 11.08 14.57
C PHE A 153 0.96 9.57 14.61
N LEU A 154 2.24 9.21 14.55
CA LEU A 154 2.73 7.85 14.73
C LEU A 154 2.87 7.56 16.23
N ASP A 155 2.14 6.61 16.78
CA ASP A 155 2.29 6.29 18.21
C ASP A 155 3.61 5.52 18.45
N PRO A 156 4.35 5.74 19.56
CA PRO A 156 5.51 4.90 19.92
C PRO A 156 5.18 3.40 19.99
N GLU A 157 3.94 3.04 20.31
CA GLU A 157 3.41 1.68 20.18
C GLU A 157 3.35 1.21 18.73
N GLN A 158 3.87 1.92 17.75
CA GLN A 158 3.91 1.48 16.35
C GLN A 158 5.31 1.64 15.79
N VAL A 159 6.01 2.68 16.22
CA VAL A 159 7.28 3.06 15.61
C VAL A 159 8.45 3.15 16.58
N ALA A 160 8.27 2.92 17.89
CA ALA A 160 9.36 2.93 18.87
C ALA A 160 9.16 1.93 20.02
N ARG A 161 8.62 0.73 19.72
CA ARG A 161 8.23 -0.28 20.73
C ARG A 161 9.39 -0.85 21.54
N GLU A 162 10.60 -0.84 20.98
CA GLU A 162 11.81 -1.34 21.68
C GLU A 162 12.53 -0.23 22.47
N GLY A 163 11.86 0.90 22.71
CA GLY A 163 12.32 2.00 23.53
C GLY A 163 12.59 3.29 22.74
N LEU A 164 12.29 4.43 23.36
CA LEU A 164 12.45 5.75 22.74
C LEU A 164 13.92 6.13 22.47
N ASP A 165 14.86 5.46 23.16
CA ASP A 165 16.30 5.66 22.98
C ASP A 165 16.90 4.71 21.93
N ASN A 166 16.16 3.68 21.50
CA ASN A 166 16.60 2.69 20.53
C ASN A 166 15.95 2.97 19.16
N VAL A 167 16.27 4.12 18.58
CA VAL A 167 15.67 4.63 17.33
C VAL A 167 16.73 4.89 16.25
N PHE A 168 16.26 5.14 15.03
CA PHE A 168 17.05 5.52 13.86
C PHE A 168 17.93 6.72 14.20
N PRO A 169 19.24 6.70 13.87
CA PRO A 169 19.91 5.82 12.91
C PRO A 169 20.48 4.49 13.44
N ASN A 170 20.20 4.12 14.69
CA ASN A 170 20.80 2.93 15.31
C ASN A 170 19.94 1.67 15.21
N SER A 171 18.65 1.81 14.92
CA SER A 171 17.68 0.74 14.76
C SER A 171 16.69 1.05 13.64
N THR A 172 15.82 0.11 13.31
CA THR A 172 14.71 0.30 12.35
C THR A 172 13.50 1.03 12.95
N TRP A 173 13.53 1.37 14.25
CA TRP A 173 12.50 2.17 14.92
C TRP A 173 12.72 3.66 14.69
N MET A 174 11.66 4.46 14.72
CA MET A 174 11.71 5.86 14.31
C MET A 174 11.87 6.82 15.49
N PRO A 175 12.60 7.94 15.30
CA PRO A 175 12.74 8.99 16.30
C PRO A 175 11.43 9.76 16.45
N ASP A 176 11.36 10.58 17.50
CA ASP A 176 10.16 11.30 17.94
C ASP A 176 9.70 12.41 17.00
N THR A 177 10.51 12.77 16.02
CA THR A 177 10.14 13.67 14.93
C THR A 177 9.60 12.99 13.70
N ALA A 178 9.56 11.65 13.62
CA ALA A 178 9.06 10.97 12.43
C ALA A 178 7.59 11.34 12.12
N MET A 179 7.34 11.77 10.89
CA MET A 179 6.02 12.19 10.41
C MET A 179 5.62 11.36 9.19
N GLN A 180 4.58 10.54 9.33
CA GLN A 180 4.05 9.79 8.20
C GLN A 180 3.26 10.74 7.29
N ARG A 181 3.75 10.94 6.06
CA ARG A 181 3.03 11.59 4.96
C ARG A 181 1.99 10.64 4.35
N GLY A 182 1.09 11.15 3.53
CA GLY A 182 0.16 10.29 2.81
C GLY A 182 -1.01 11.04 2.19
N SER A 183 -1.57 10.42 1.15
CA SER A 183 -2.82 10.88 0.55
C SER A 183 -4.01 10.62 1.46
N LEU A 184 -4.93 11.60 1.48
CA LEU A 184 -6.28 11.48 2.05
C LEU A 184 -7.32 11.03 1.01
N MET A 185 -6.90 10.84 -0.26
CA MET A 185 -7.66 10.22 -1.35
C MET A 185 -7.14 8.80 -1.66
N SER A 186 -8.05 7.88 -1.99
CA SER A 186 -7.72 6.44 -2.01
C SER A 186 -7.49 5.84 -3.40
N VAL A 187 -8.19 6.30 -4.44
CA VAL A 187 -8.15 5.69 -5.79
C VAL A 187 -8.43 6.75 -6.85
N GLY A 188 -7.61 6.78 -7.91
CA GLY A 188 -7.81 7.57 -9.13
C GLY A 188 -7.58 9.08 -8.98
N ASP A 189 -7.53 9.77 -10.12
CA ASP A 189 -7.58 11.22 -10.15
C ASP A 189 -8.92 11.71 -9.57
N PRO A 190 -8.90 12.61 -8.57
CA PRO A 190 -10.14 13.14 -7.99
C PRO A 190 -11.05 13.88 -8.99
N MET A 191 -10.52 14.35 -10.12
CA MET A 191 -11.25 15.18 -11.08
C MET A 191 -11.77 14.41 -12.31
N THR A 192 -11.42 13.13 -12.49
CA THR A 192 -11.87 12.29 -13.60
C THR A 192 -12.38 10.91 -13.14
N PRO A 193 -13.30 10.84 -12.16
CA PRO A 193 -13.72 9.55 -11.62
C PRO A 193 -14.34 8.64 -12.69
N GLY A 194 -13.71 7.48 -12.94
CA GLY A 194 -14.20 6.46 -13.86
C GLY A 194 -13.82 6.66 -15.33
N VAL A 195 -13.01 7.67 -15.65
CA VAL A 195 -12.55 7.96 -17.02
C VAL A 195 -11.11 8.45 -17.01
N PRO A 196 -10.25 8.03 -17.96
CA PRO A 196 -8.83 8.37 -17.90
C PRO A 196 -8.59 9.87 -18.03
N ALA A 197 -7.69 10.42 -17.23
CA ALA A 197 -7.28 11.83 -17.18
C ALA A 197 -6.42 12.28 -18.37
N LEU A 198 -6.88 12.03 -19.59
CA LEU A 198 -6.24 12.49 -20.82
C LEU A 198 -6.33 14.02 -20.98
N PRO A 199 -5.50 14.64 -21.84
CA PRO A 199 -5.55 16.08 -22.09
C PRO A 199 -6.91 16.58 -22.59
N SER A 200 -7.65 15.73 -23.32
CA SER A 200 -9.00 16.05 -23.83
C SER A 200 -10.13 15.72 -22.85
N THR A 201 -9.84 15.09 -21.70
CA THR A 201 -10.87 14.65 -20.75
C THR A 201 -11.50 15.86 -20.05
N GLU A 202 -12.83 15.88 -20.01
CA GLU A 202 -13.57 16.86 -19.23
C GLU A 202 -13.43 16.53 -17.73
N ARG A 203 -13.09 17.54 -16.93
CA ARG A 203 -12.84 17.39 -15.50
C ARG A 203 -13.99 17.98 -14.70
N ILE A 204 -14.38 17.30 -13.63
CA ILE A 204 -15.33 17.87 -12.68
C ILE A 204 -14.69 19.05 -11.93
N ASP A 205 -15.50 19.97 -11.43
CA ASP A 205 -15.00 21.04 -10.56
C ASP A 205 -14.42 20.43 -9.27
N ILE A 206 -13.30 20.98 -8.80
CA ILE A 206 -12.58 20.50 -7.62
C ILE A 206 -13.47 20.49 -6.36
N ALA A 207 -14.49 21.35 -6.28
CA ALA A 207 -15.46 21.36 -5.19
C ALA A 207 -16.30 20.07 -5.11
N PHE A 208 -16.40 19.30 -6.19
CA PHE A 208 -17.11 18.02 -6.26
C PHE A 208 -16.19 16.79 -6.25
N ALA A 209 -14.87 16.98 -6.21
CA ALA A 209 -13.85 15.93 -6.30
C ALA A 209 -13.72 15.02 -5.06
N GLY A 210 -14.69 15.06 -4.13
CA GLY A 210 -14.69 14.20 -2.93
C GLY A 210 -13.50 14.42 -1.98
N LEU A 211 -12.85 15.59 -2.06
CA LEU A 211 -11.71 15.96 -1.23
C LEU A 211 -12.07 15.99 0.27
N PRO A 212 -11.09 15.79 1.17
CA PRO A 212 -11.30 15.92 2.61
C PRO A 212 -11.93 17.26 2.99
N PRO A 213 -12.96 17.28 3.85
CA PRO A 213 -13.74 18.49 4.11
C PRO A 213 -13.09 19.45 5.13
N ILE A 214 -12.06 19.02 5.86
CA ILE A 214 -11.43 19.78 6.96
C ILE A 214 -9.91 19.79 6.87
N ALA A 215 -9.28 20.81 7.46
CA ALA A 215 -7.82 20.93 7.53
C ALA A 215 -7.21 19.81 8.37
N CYS A 216 -6.11 19.23 7.88
CA CYS A 216 -5.47 18.06 8.44
C CYS A 216 -3.94 18.16 8.31
N GLN A 217 -3.23 17.74 9.35
CA GLN A 217 -1.77 17.77 9.35
C GLN A 217 -1.19 16.54 10.08
N THR A 218 -0.03 16.07 9.63
CA THR A 218 0.75 15.05 10.32
C THR A 218 1.75 15.72 11.26
N ILE A 219 1.97 15.16 12.45
CA ILE A 219 2.91 15.67 13.46
C ILE A 219 3.79 14.54 14.00
N GLY A 220 4.96 14.90 14.50
CA GLY A 220 5.86 13.98 15.20
C GLY A 220 5.29 13.59 16.55
N TYR A 221 5.65 12.40 17.04
CA TYR A 221 5.14 11.92 18.32
C TYR A 221 5.74 12.65 19.53
N ARG A 222 6.85 13.37 19.35
CA ARG A 222 7.37 14.38 20.29
C ARG A 222 6.31 15.42 20.64
N ASP A 223 5.65 15.93 19.61
CA ASP A 223 4.68 17.02 19.70
C ASP A 223 3.30 16.49 20.08
N ALA A 224 2.91 15.32 19.57
CA ALA A 224 1.72 14.62 20.04
C ALA A 224 1.77 14.34 21.55
N ARG A 225 2.94 13.94 22.09
CA ARG A 225 3.13 13.74 23.54
C ARG A 225 2.86 15.01 24.35
N LYS A 226 3.32 16.17 23.87
CA LYS A 226 3.06 17.46 24.54
C LYS A 226 1.57 17.76 24.54
N LEU A 227 0.91 17.62 23.39
CA LEU A 227 -0.52 17.83 23.25
C LEU A 227 -1.35 16.89 24.14
N LEU A 228 -1.00 15.60 24.19
CA LEU A 228 -1.66 14.61 25.05
C LEU A 228 -1.48 14.91 26.54
N ASN A 229 -0.31 15.38 26.98
CA ASN A 229 -0.09 15.79 28.38
C ASN A 229 -0.92 17.01 28.80
N MET A 230 -1.38 17.82 27.84
CA MET A 230 -2.23 18.97 28.12
C MET A 230 -3.72 18.60 28.22
N LEU A 231 -4.11 17.38 27.82
CA LEU A 231 -5.49 16.92 27.87
C LEU A 231 -5.92 16.62 29.31
N GLY A 232 -7.13 17.06 29.63
CA GLY A 232 -7.88 16.65 30.81
C GLY A 232 -9.19 15.99 30.37
N GLY A 233 -10.26 16.17 31.14
CA GLY A 233 -11.52 15.47 30.89
C GLY A 233 -11.47 14.00 31.30
N PRO A 234 -12.37 13.14 30.77
CA PRO A 234 -12.42 11.73 31.13
C PRO A 234 -11.10 10.98 30.88
N LEU A 235 -10.81 9.97 31.70
CA LEU A 235 -9.71 9.05 31.46
C LEU A 235 -9.96 8.27 30.17
N ALA A 236 -8.92 8.12 29.35
CA ALA A 236 -9.01 7.33 28.14
C ALA A 236 -9.19 5.84 28.49
N PRO A 237 -10.06 5.12 27.75
CA PRO A 237 -10.19 3.67 27.90
C PRO A 237 -8.87 2.95 27.61
N GLN A 238 -8.70 1.73 28.14
CA GLN A 238 -7.46 0.98 27.94
C GLN A 238 -7.11 0.76 26.45
N SER A 239 -8.12 0.63 25.58
CA SER A 239 -7.95 0.51 24.12
C SER A 239 -7.42 1.78 23.44
N PHE A 240 -7.47 2.93 24.12
CA PHE A 240 -7.00 4.22 23.63
C PHE A 240 -5.56 4.50 24.06
N VAL A 241 -5.06 3.81 25.09
CA VAL A 241 -3.71 3.98 25.60
C VAL A 241 -2.70 3.50 24.54
N GLY A 242 -1.70 4.33 24.28
CA GLY A 242 -0.58 4.02 23.38
C GLY A 242 0.74 3.82 24.12
N GLY A 243 1.84 4.00 23.39
CA GLY A 243 3.19 3.63 23.81
C GLY A 243 3.88 4.65 24.72
N PHE A 244 3.26 5.78 25.02
CA PHE A 244 3.77 6.71 26.04
C PHE A 244 3.52 6.19 27.46
N ASN A 245 4.53 6.31 28.32
CA ASN A 245 4.40 6.10 29.75
C ASN A 245 3.81 7.36 30.42
N MET A 246 2.49 7.54 30.30
CA MET A 246 1.72 8.63 30.91
C MET A 246 0.25 8.24 31.07
N THR A 247 -0.51 9.03 31.85
CA THR A 247 -1.96 8.90 31.90
C THR A 247 -2.58 9.58 30.69
N TYR A 248 -3.45 8.86 29.98
CA TYR A 248 -4.16 9.40 28.82
C TYR A 248 -5.52 9.92 29.25
N HIS A 249 -5.83 11.14 28.82
CA HIS A 249 -7.17 11.68 28.83
C HIS A 249 -7.64 11.91 27.39
N VAL A 250 -8.95 11.96 27.19
CA VAL A 250 -9.54 12.12 25.85
C VAL A 250 -9.80 13.56 25.48
N GLY A 251 -9.74 14.49 26.43
CA GLY A 251 -10.01 15.89 26.18
C GLY A 251 -11.35 16.36 26.75
N PRO A 252 -11.59 17.68 26.77
CA PRO A 252 -10.73 18.75 26.22
C PRO A 252 -9.47 19.01 27.08
N PHE A 253 -8.71 20.06 26.79
CA PHE A 253 -7.57 20.46 27.64
C PHE A 253 -7.97 20.60 29.12
N ALA A 254 -7.04 20.29 30.01
CA ALA A 254 -7.22 20.37 31.45
C ALA A 254 -7.52 21.81 31.91
N ASP A 255 -8.07 21.98 33.12
CA ASP A 255 -8.50 23.29 33.64
C ASP A 255 -7.37 24.35 33.64
N GLU A 256 -6.12 23.95 33.91
CA GLU A 256 -4.93 24.81 33.85
C GLU A 256 -4.56 25.29 32.42
N HIS A 257 -5.24 24.74 31.42
CA HIS A 257 -5.08 25.02 30.00
C HIS A 257 -6.41 25.38 29.32
N ALA A 258 -7.47 25.64 30.08
CA ALA A 258 -8.80 25.95 29.55
C ALA A 258 -8.85 27.24 28.69
N ASP A 259 -7.83 28.09 28.80
CA ASP A 259 -7.65 29.32 28.01
C ASP A 259 -6.89 29.11 26.69
N LYS A 260 -6.54 27.87 26.34
CA LYS A 260 -5.70 27.51 25.19
C LYS A 260 -6.47 26.72 24.15
N TYR A 261 -6.29 27.03 22.88
CA TYR A 261 -6.85 26.31 21.74
C TYR A 261 -5.72 25.87 20.81
N VAL A 262 -5.96 24.83 20.01
CA VAL A 262 -5.08 24.44 18.92
C VAL A 262 -5.46 25.25 17.69
N ARG A 263 -4.51 26.00 17.14
CA ARG A 263 -4.57 26.62 15.82
C ARG A 263 -3.87 25.71 14.81
N LEU A 264 -4.63 25.23 13.83
CA LEU A 264 -4.13 24.45 12.71
C LEU A 264 -4.26 25.28 11.44
N ARG A 265 -3.12 25.68 10.88
CA ARG A 265 -3.06 26.37 9.59
C ARG A 265 -2.48 25.44 8.53
N VAL A 266 -3.28 25.13 7.52
CA VAL A 266 -2.90 24.33 6.36
C VAL A 266 -2.85 25.24 5.13
N ASN A 267 -1.77 25.14 4.37
CA ASN A 267 -1.45 25.95 3.20
C ASN A 267 -1.06 25.06 2.00
N ASN A 268 -1.63 23.85 1.92
CA ASN A 268 -1.38 22.97 0.79
C ASN A 268 -1.84 23.62 -0.53
N LEU A 269 -1.08 23.36 -1.59
CA LEU A 269 -1.36 23.81 -2.94
C LEU A 269 -1.95 22.65 -3.74
N PHE A 270 -2.85 22.97 -4.67
CA PHE A 270 -3.41 22.02 -5.64
C PHE A 270 -2.91 22.40 -7.03
N SER A 271 -2.47 21.42 -7.81
CA SER A 271 -2.03 21.65 -9.18
C SER A 271 -2.40 20.47 -10.06
N VAL A 272 -2.90 20.76 -11.25
CA VAL A 272 -2.97 19.75 -12.32
C VAL A 272 -1.59 19.64 -12.94
N VAL A 273 -1.04 18.42 -12.97
CA VAL A 273 0.29 18.13 -13.52
C VAL A 273 0.25 16.85 -14.35
N THR A 274 1.13 16.75 -15.34
CA THR A 274 1.28 15.54 -16.15
C THR A 274 2.13 14.52 -15.40
N VAL A 275 1.60 13.31 -15.21
CA VAL A 275 2.31 12.16 -14.64
C VAL A 275 2.53 11.09 -15.70
N ASN A 276 3.64 10.36 -15.62
CA ASN A 276 4.11 9.48 -16.70
C ASN A 276 4.32 8.04 -16.23
N ASN A 277 3.44 7.15 -16.65
CA ASN A 277 3.67 5.72 -16.54
C ASN A 277 4.67 5.26 -17.62
N VAL A 278 5.52 4.30 -17.27
CA VAL A 278 6.43 3.65 -18.23
C VAL A 278 6.00 2.20 -18.42
N ILE A 279 5.57 1.85 -19.63
CA ILE A 279 5.06 0.52 -19.99
C ILE A 279 6.03 -0.15 -20.94
N GLY A 280 6.67 -1.24 -20.51
CA GLY A 280 7.50 -2.11 -21.33
C GLY A 280 6.81 -3.44 -21.59
N GLY A 281 7.15 -4.15 -22.66
CA GLY A 281 6.58 -5.48 -22.89
C GLY A 281 7.40 -6.43 -23.73
N ILE A 282 7.19 -7.73 -23.50
CA ILE A 282 7.64 -8.82 -24.36
C ILE A 282 6.40 -9.55 -24.87
N GLU A 283 6.28 -9.62 -26.19
CA GLU A 283 5.14 -10.24 -26.85
C GLU A 283 5.14 -11.77 -26.66
N GLY A 284 3.96 -12.34 -26.45
CA GLY A 284 3.78 -13.79 -26.31
C GLY A 284 4.08 -14.54 -27.61
N ALA A 285 4.71 -15.71 -27.53
CA ALA A 285 5.02 -16.53 -28.69
C ALA A 285 3.83 -17.34 -29.22
N VAL A 286 2.80 -17.60 -28.39
CA VAL A 286 1.66 -18.47 -28.75
C VAL A 286 0.31 -17.78 -28.52
N GLU A 287 0.17 -17.08 -27.39
CA GLU A 287 -1.04 -16.35 -26.99
C GLU A 287 -0.68 -14.86 -26.79
N PRO A 288 -0.28 -14.12 -27.84
CA PRO A 288 0.12 -12.71 -27.69
C PRO A 288 -1.03 -11.80 -27.22
N ASP A 289 -2.28 -12.24 -27.38
CA ASP A 289 -3.51 -11.58 -26.93
C ASP A 289 -3.92 -11.96 -25.50
N ARG A 290 -3.06 -12.67 -24.76
CA ARG A 290 -3.21 -12.88 -23.31
C ARG A 290 -2.08 -12.19 -22.59
N VAL A 291 -2.42 -11.44 -21.54
CA VAL A 291 -1.49 -10.50 -20.93
C VAL A 291 -1.30 -10.80 -19.45
N VAL A 292 -0.04 -11.02 -19.06
CA VAL A 292 0.39 -11.03 -17.66
C VAL A 292 1.05 -9.69 -17.38
N ILE A 293 0.59 -9.01 -16.33
CA ILE A 293 1.05 -7.66 -16.00
C ILE A 293 1.82 -7.75 -14.69
N THR A 294 3.01 -7.16 -14.63
CA THR A 294 3.77 -6.96 -13.39
C THR A 294 4.03 -5.47 -13.24
N GLY A 295 3.76 -4.92 -12.06
CA GLY A 295 3.75 -3.47 -11.87
C GLY A 295 4.20 -3.02 -10.49
N ASN A 296 4.66 -1.77 -10.45
CA ASN A 296 5.09 -1.09 -9.25
C ASN A 296 5.05 0.43 -9.48
N HIS A 297 4.48 1.20 -8.54
CA HIS A 297 4.65 2.65 -8.56
C HIS A 297 6.09 3.09 -8.29
N ARG A 298 6.43 4.28 -8.78
CA ARG A 298 7.80 4.82 -8.77
C ARG A 298 7.95 6.03 -7.86
N ASP A 299 6.89 6.81 -7.72
CA ASP A 299 6.86 8.00 -6.88
C ASP A 299 6.91 7.64 -5.39
N SER A 300 7.49 8.51 -4.58
CA SER A 300 7.49 8.37 -3.12
C SER A 300 7.35 9.73 -2.43
N TRP A 301 6.88 9.75 -1.18
CA TRP A 301 6.81 10.99 -0.40
C TRP A 301 8.17 11.61 -0.07
N GLY A 302 9.25 10.85 -0.18
CA GLY A 302 10.60 11.21 0.21
C GLY A 302 11.61 10.49 -0.67
N TYR A 303 12.58 9.79 -0.07
CA TYR A 303 13.53 8.97 -0.81
C TYR A 303 12.98 7.59 -1.19
N GLY A 304 12.03 7.06 -0.42
CA GLY A 304 11.29 5.83 -0.72
C GLY A 304 12.19 4.62 -1.02
N ALA A 305 13.22 4.38 -0.21
CA ALA A 305 14.19 3.33 -0.47
C ALA A 305 13.58 1.93 -0.35
N SER A 306 12.77 1.70 0.68
CA SER A 306 11.97 0.49 0.87
C SER A 306 10.69 0.55 0.06
N SER A 307 9.90 1.63 0.15
CA SER A 307 8.66 1.81 -0.63
C SER A 307 8.74 3.09 -1.47
N PRO A 308 8.70 3.02 -2.81
CA PRO A 308 8.61 1.84 -3.66
C PRO A 308 9.92 1.44 -4.36
N SER A 309 11.04 2.13 -4.13
CA SER A 309 12.26 1.93 -4.94
C SER A 309 12.80 0.50 -4.91
N SER A 310 12.53 -0.26 -3.85
CA SER A 310 12.90 -1.67 -3.76
C SER A 310 12.11 -2.53 -4.75
N GLY A 311 10.81 -2.28 -4.91
CA GLY A 311 9.95 -2.83 -5.94
C GLY A 311 10.38 -2.45 -7.35
N THR A 312 10.72 -1.17 -7.55
CA THR A 312 11.14 -0.68 -8.88
C THR A 312 12.46 -1.35 -9.30
N ALA A 313 13.36 -1.58 -8.34
CA ALA A 313 14.59 -2.33 -8.58
C ALA A 313 14.32 -3.79 -8.98
N ALA A 314 13.35 -4.45 -8.35
CA ALA A 314 12.93 -5.81 -8.72
C ALA A 314 12.29 -5.85 -10.12
N LEU A 315 11.49 -4.86 -10.47
CA LEU A 315 10.90 -4.72 -11.81
C LEU A 315 11.96 -4.53 -12.91
N LEU A 316 12.96 -3.69 -12.65
CA LEU A 316 14.10 -3.48 -13.58
C LEU A 316 14.94 -4.76 -13.74
N GLU A 317 15.17 -5.50 -12.67
CA GLU A 317 15.91 -6.77 -12.73
C GLU A 317 15.11 -7.83 -13.51
N LEU A 318 13.79 -7.90 -13.34
CA LEU A 318 12.93 -8.77 -14.13
C LEU A 318 12.99 -8.40 -15.62
N ALA A 319 12.88 -7.11 -15.97
CA ALA A 319 13.02 -6.65 -17.35
C ALA A 319 14.35 -7.07 -17.96
N ARG A 320 15.46 -6.94 -17.21
CA ARG A 320 16.80 -7.35 -17.63
C ARG A 320 16.87 -8.85 -17.92
N VAL A 321 16.33 -9.68 -17.03
CA VAL A 321 16.34 -11.14 -17.16
C VAL A 321 15.48 -11.60 -18.34
N LEU A 322 14.26 -11.07 -18.48
CA LEU A 322 13.38 -11.41 -19.61
C LEU A 322 14.00 -10.98 -20.95
N GLY A 323 14.66 -9.81 -20.98
CA GLY A 323 15.45 -9.37 -22.14
C GLY A 323 16.58 -10.33 -22.51
N GLN A 324 17.31 -10.84 -21.51
CA GLN A 324 18.33 -11.88 -21.73
C GLN A 324 17.74 -13.20 -22.21
N MET A 325 16.58 -13.62 -21.70
CA MET A 325 15.87 -14.80 -22.19
C MET A 325 15.48 -14.63 -23.66
N LYS A 326 14.91 -13.48 -24.02
CA LYS A 326 14.57 -13.13 -25.40
C LYS A 326 15.80 -13.19 -26.32
N SER A 327 16.95 -12.67 -25.89
CA SER A 327 18.20 -12.74 -26.69
C SER A 327 18.68 -14.17 -26.98
N LYS A 328 18.18 -15.16 -26.23
CA LYS A 328 18.41 -16.59 -26.42
C LYS A 328 17.23 -17.30 -27.11
N ASN A 329 16.35 -16.54 -27.76
CA ASN A 329 15.11 -17.03 -28.38
C ASN A 329 14.14 -17.71 -27.41
N ILE A 330 14.23 -17.41 -26.11
CA ILE A 330 13.26 -17.89 -25.11
C ILE A 330 12.24 -16.78 -24.89
N ARG A 331 10.99 -17.04 -25.27
CA ARG A 331 9.86 -16.11 -25.13
C ARG A 331 8.76 -16.74 -24.30
N PRO A 332 8.03 -15.93 -23.51
CA PRO A 332 6.86 -16.42 -22.81
C PRO A 332 5.77 -16.82 -23.81
N ARG A 333 4.92 -17.77 -23.43
CA ARG A 333 3.72 -18.17 -24.20
C ARG A 333 2.77 -17.00 -24.38
N ARG A 334 2.56 -16.21 -23.32
CA ARG A 334 1.69 -15.02 -23.25
C ARG A 334 2.50 -13.73 -23.21
N THR A 335 1.87 -12.62 -23.58
CA THR A 335 2.50 -11.30 -23.50
C THR A 335 2.73 -10.93 -22.03
N VAL A 336 3.92 -10.40 -21.72
CA VAL A 336 4.26 -9.86 -20.39
C VAL A 336 4.41 -8.36 -20.49
N LEU A 337 3.67 -7.61 -19.68
CA LEU A 337 3.81 -6.16 -19.52
C LEU A 337 4.51 -5.85 -18.20
N LEU A 338 5.49 -4.97 -18.25
CA LEU A 338 6.18 -4.40 -17.09
C LEU A 338 5.77 -2.93 -16.96
N CYS A 339 5.16 -2.57 -15.83
CA CYS A 339 4.55 -1.26 -15.65
C CYS A 339 5.17 -0.52 -14.47
N SER A 340 5.79 0.64 -14.74
CA SER A 340 6.20 1.57 -13.70
C SER A 340 5.16 2.68 -13.60
N TRP A 341 4.37 2.65 -12.53
CA TRP A 341 3.28 3.60 -12.31
C TRP A 341 3.78 4.92 -11.70
N ALA A 342 3.20 6.03 -12.10
CA ALA A 342 3.41 7.33 -11.47
C ALA A 342 2.25 7.65 -10.51
N ALA A 343 2.47 8.57 -9.57
CA ALA A 343 1.44 9.07 -8.64
C ALA A 343 0.68 7.98 -7.85
N GLY A 344 1.34 6.86 -7.54
CA GLY A 344 0.80 5.80 -6.68
C GLY A 344 0.50 6.30 -5.27
N GLU A 345 1.38 7.16 -4.73
CA GLU A 345 1.25 7.72 -3.37
C GLU A 345 0.04 8.63 -3.22
N TYR A 346 -0.39 9.23 -4.32
CA TYR A 346 -1.47 10.21 -4.40
C TYR A 346 -2.86 9.59 -4.54
N GLY A 347 -2.97 8.27 -4.40
CA GLY A 347 -4.22 7.53 -4.53
C GLY A 347 -4.22 6.62 -5.75
N LEU A 348 -3.11 5.92 -6.01
CA LEU A 348 -3.02 4.93 -7.09
C LEU A 348 -3.32 5.54 -8.47
N ILE A 349 -2.98 6.81 -8.68
CA ILE A 349 -3.49 7.57 -9.82
C ILE A 349 -3.01 6.96 -11.12
N GLY A 350 -1.69 6.82 -11.33
CA GLY A 350 -1.16 6.33 -12.60
C GLY A 350 -1.69 4.95 -12.98
N SER A 351 -1.78 4.00 -12.05
CA SER A 351 -2.34 2.68 -12.32
C SER A 351 -3.85 2.73 -12.56
N THR A 352 -4.59 3.56 -11.83
CA THR A 352 -6.05 3.72 -12.01
C THR A 352 -6.38 4.31 -13.36
N GLU A 353 -5.76 5.43 -13.74
CA GLU A 353 -6.02 6.08 -15.04
C GLU A 353 -5.69 5.13 -16.21
N TRP A 354 -4.63 4.33 -16.08
CA TRP A 354 -4.28 3.33 -17.09
C TRP A 354 -5.27 2.17 -17.16
N VAL A 355 -5.80 1.72 -16.02
CA VAL A 355 -6.87 0.72 -16.01
C VAL A 355 -8.15 1.29 -16.61
N GLU A 356 -8.50 2.54 -16.34
CA GLU A 356 -9.67 3.20 -16.91
C GLU A 356 -9.55 3.36 -18.44
N GLU A 357 -8.36 3.72 -18.94
CA GLU A 357 -8.09 3.79 -20.39
C GLU A 357 -8.22 2.42 -21.07
N HIS A 358 -7.76 1.36 -20.42
CA HIS A 358 -7.64 0.02 -21.01
C HIS A 358 -8.67 -1.00 -20.48
N ILE A 359 -9.74 -0.55 -19.83
CA ILE A 359 -10.67 -1.42 -19.09
C ILE A 359 -11.25 -2.56 -19.95
N ILE A 360 -11.61 -2.27 -21.20
CA ILE A 360 -12.20 -3.25 -22.13
C ILE A 360 -11.17 -4.33 -22.50
N ASP A 361 -9.95 -3.91 -22.82
CA ASP A 361 -8.89 -4.84 -23.19
C ASP A 361 -8.46 -5.69 -21.98
N LEU A 362 -8.37 -5.10 -20.80
CA LEU A 362 -8.02 -5.80 -19.57
C LEU A 362 -9.04 -6.88 -19.22
N GLN A 363 -10.34 -6.57 -19.28
CA GLN A 363 -11.41 -7.54 -19.02
C GLN A 363 -11.42 -8.71 -20.00
N ALA A 364 -11.00 -8.49 -21.25
CA ALA A 364 -10.98 -9.51 -22.27
C ALA A 364 -9.69 -10.36 -22.27
N HIS A 365 -8.54 -9.75 -21.92
CA HIS A 365 -7.23 -10.30 -22.23
C HIS A 365 -6.29 -10.49 -21.02
N ALA A 366 -6.52 -9.81 -19.90
CA ALA A 366 -5.62 -9.89 -18.75
C ALA A 366 -5.78 -11.23 -18.01
N VAL A 367 -4.67 -11.96 -17.88
CA VAL A 367 -4.59 -13.19 -17.09
C VAL A 367 -4.50 -12.88 -15.60
N GLY A 368 -3.74 -11.86 -15.25
CA GLY A 368 -3.56 -11.42 -13.87
C GLY A 368 -2.56 -10.28 -13.76
N TYR A 369 -2.61 -9.59 -12.61
CA TYR A 369 -1.70 -8.51 -12.26
C TYR A 369 -0.84 -8.89 -11.05
N ILE A 370 0.47 -8.71 -11.14
CA ILE A 370 1.45 -8.95 -10.08
C ILE A 370 1.96 -7.61 -9.59
N ASP A 371 1.70 -7.32 -8.33
CA ASP A 371 2.10 -6.10 -7.66
C ASP A 371 3.36 -6.30 -6.83
N VAL A 372 4.37 -5.46 -7.02
CA VAL A 372 5.68 -5.54 -6.34
C VAL A 372 6.08 -4.16 -5.81
N ASP A 373 5.38 -3.68 -4.78
CA ASP A 373 5.70 -2.41 -4.11
C ASP A 373 6.87 -2.57 -3.10
N GLN A 374 6.64 -3.27 -2.01
CA GLN A 374 7.56 -3.31 -0.87
C GLN A 374 8.38 -4.60 -0.84
N CYS A 375 9.46 -4.65 -1.62
CA CYS A 375 10.33 -5.83 -1.72
C CYS A 375 11.25 -6.05 -0.53
N ALA A 376 11.59 -5.00 0.23
CA ALA A 376 12.47 -5.13 1.40
C ALA A 376 12.14 -4.07 2.45
N SER A 377 11.25 -4.43 3.38
CA SER A 377 10.94 -3.61 4.57
C SER A 377 11.04 -4.39 5.90
N GLY A 378 11.23 -5.70 5.82
CA GLY A 378 11.50 -6.61 6.94
C GLY A 378 11.71 -8.03 6.43
N PRO A 379 12.00 -9.02 7.30
CA PRO A 379 12.42 -10.34 6.87
C PRO A 379 11.26 -11.30 6.53
N ALA A 380 10.02 -10.94 6.85
CA ALA A 380 8.88 -11.85 6.75
C ALA A 380 8.18 -11.71 5.40
N PHE A 381 8.05 -12.81 4.66
CA PHE A 381 7.30 -12.83 3.39
C PHE A 381 5.79 -12.76 3.67
N ALA A 382 5.14 -11.72 3.14
CA ALA A 382 3.73 -11.42 3.41
C ALA A 382 2.96 -11.23 2.09
N PRO A 383 2.75 -12.32 1.30
CA PRO A 383 2.06 -12.21 0.03
C PRO A 383 0.56 -11.97 0.22
N THR A 384 -0.03 -11.25 -0.74
CA THR A 384 -1.48 -11.18 -0.91
C THR A 384 -1.88 -11.81 -2.23
N SER A 385 -3.11 -12.33 -2.34
CA SER A 385 -3.64 -12.72 -3.63
C SER A 385 -5.16 -12.72 -3.69
N SER A 386 -5.67 -12.66 -4.91
CA SER A 386 -7.00 -13.19 -5.21
C SER A 386 -7.02 -14.69 -4.88
N PRO A 387 -8.10 -15.23 -4.28
CA PRO A 387 -8.13 -16.63 -3.85
C PRO A 387 -7.78 -17.62 -4.98
N THR A 388 -8.21 -17.32 -6.20
CA THR A 388 -7.94 -18.15 -7.38
C THR A 388 -6.46 -18.27 -7.73
N LEU A 389 -5.63 -17.28 -7.37
CA LEU A 389 -4.19 -17.26 -7.64
C LEU A 389 -3.34 -17.73 -6.46
N ALA A 390 -3.93 -18.16 -5.34
CA ALA A 390 -3.18 -18.65 -4.20
C ALA A 390 -2.22 -19.82 -4.54
N PRO A 391 -2.62 -20.82 -5.36
CA PRO A 391 -1.71 -21.88 -5.78
C PRO A 391 -0.50 -21.37 -6.58
N ALA A 392 -0.69 -20.34 -7.41
CA ALA A 392 0.40 -19.73 -8.17
C ALA A 392 1.44 -19.08 -7.25
N VAL A 393 1.00 -18.45 -6.16
CA VAL A 393 1.89 -17.88 -5.13
C VAL A 393 2.67 -18.98 -4.43
N GLN A 394 2.00 -20.05 -3.99
CA GLN A 394 2.64 -21.19 -3.32
C GLN A 394 3.68 -21.86 -4.23
N ALA A 395 3.30 -22.13 -5.48
CA ALA A 395 4.19 -22.71 -6.49
C ALA A 395 5.39 -21.81 -6.78
N ALA A 396 5.20 -20.50 -6.94
CA ALA A 396 6.30 -19.55 -7.13
C ALA A 396 7.25 -19.54 -5.93
N ALA A 397 6.72 -19.55 -4.70
CA ALA A 397 7.53 -19.52 -3.48
C ALA A 397 8.39 -20.79 -3.30
N HIS A 398 7.96 -21.94 -3.82
CA HIS A 398 8.78 -23.16 -3.86
C HIS A 398 9.98 -23.07 -4.82
N LEU A 399 9.91 -22.23 -5.86
CA LEU A 399 10.98 -22.05 -6.84
C LEU A 399 12.07 -21.08 -6.34
N VAL A 400 11.81 -20.33 -5.29
CA VAL A 400 12.72 -19.29 -4.78
C VAL A 400 13.51 -19.84 -3.58
N PRO A 401 14.84 -19.74 -3.57
CA PRO A 401 15.64 -20.07 -2.39
C PRO A 401 15.31 -19.16 -1.20
N GLY A 402 15.19 -19.71 0.00
CA GLY A 402 14.91 -18.96 1.23
C GLY A 402 16.15 -18.32 1.88
N LEU A 403 15.94 -17.60 3.00
CA LEU A 403 16.99 -16.97 3.82
C LEU A 403 17.77 -18.03 4.60
N THR A 404 18.82 -18.63 4.03
CA THR A 404 19.67 -19.55 4.82
C THR A 404 21.13 -19.58 4.39
N GLN A 405 21.96 -20.12 5.29
CA GLN A 405 23.38 -20.32 5.08
C GLN A 405 23.69 -21.15 3.82
N PRO A 406 24.88 -20.99 3.21
CA PRO A 406 25.31 -21.80 2.07
C PRO A 406 25.15 -23.31 2.34
N GLY A 407 24.40 -24.02 1.49
CA GLY A 407 24.17 -25.47 1.57
C GLY A 407 22.80 -25.90 2.12
N SER A 408 21.98 -24.97 2.59
CA SER A 408 20.57 -25.23 2.90
C SER A 408 19.73 -25.36 1.62
N HIS A 409 18.78 -26.30 1.63
CA HIS A 409 17.82 -26.53 0.54
C HIS A 409 16.44 -25.90 0.82
N GLN A 410 16.34 -24.99 1.79
CA GLN A 410 15.08 -24.32 2.13
C GLN A 410 14.64 -23.32 1.06
N THR A 411 13.35 -23.28 0.82
CA THR A 411 12.67 -22.39 -0.13
C THR A 411 12.07 -21.17 0.58
N LEU A 412 11.65 -20.16 -0.19
CA LEU A 412 10.87 -19.03 0.32
C LEU A 412 9.54 -19.51 0.92
N PHE A 413 8.96 -20.58 0.37
CA PHE A 413 7.78 -21.22 0.93
C PHE A 413 8.06 -21.76 2.35
N ASP A 414 9.20 -22.41 2.59
CA ASP A 414 9.55 -22.91 3.92
C ASP A 414 9.74 -21.77 4.93
N LEU A 415 10.37 -20.67 4.50
CA LEU A 415 10.51 -19.47 5.31
C LEU A 415 9.14 -18.88 5.66
N TRP A 416 8.26 -18.73 4.66
CA TRP A 416 6.90 -18.23 4.85
C TRP A 416 6.11 -19.10 5.83
N LYS A 417 6.18 -20.41 5.65
CA LYS A 417 5.56 -21.40 6.54
C LYS A 417 6.09 -21.27 7.97
N SER A 418 7.38 -21.04 8.15
CA SER A 418 7.96 -20.86 9.50
C SER A 418 7.39 -19.63 10.22
N TYR A 419 7.25 -18.49 9.54
CA TYR A 419 6.63 -17.30 10.14
C TYR A 419 5.14 -17.52 10.43
N VAL A 420 4.39 -18.09 9.47
CA VAL A 420 2.95 -18.35 9.63
C VAL A 420 2.65 -19.35 10.74
N ASN A 421 3.54 -20.31 11.00
CA ASN A 421 3.35 -21.32 12.06
C ASN A 421 4.09 -20.99 13.37
N GLU A 422 4.91 -19.94 13.42
CA GLU A 422 5.64 -19.52 14.63
C GLU A 422 4.70 -19.36 15.85
N GLY A 423 5.11 -19.92 16.99
CA GLY A 423 4.32 -19.85 18.22
C GLY A 423 3.04 -20.70 18.22
N SER A 424 2.83 -21.55 17.20
CA SER A 424 1.70 -22.48 17.10
C SER A 424 2.18 -23.94 16.94
N ASN A 425 1.29 -24.90 17.20
CA ASN A 425 1.51 -26.32 16.87
C ASN A 425 1.06 -26.67 15.44
N SER A 426 0.73 -25.67 14.61
CA SER A 426 0.28 -25.90 13.24
C SER A 426 1.43 -26.32 12.35
N THR A 427 1.16 -27.26 11.45
CA THR A 427 2.04 -27.64 10.34
C THR A 427 1.38 -27.37 9.00
N GLU A 428 0.29 -26.61 8.99
CA GLU A 428 -0.47 -26.28 7.78
C GLU A 428 0.38 -25.44 6.83
N ASP A 429 0.10 -25.60 5.55
CA ASP A 429 0.73 -24.81 4.50
C ASP A 429 0.17 -23.38 4.55
N PRO A 430 1.03 -22.38 4.36
CA PRO A 430 0.60 -20.99 4.44
C PRO A 430 -0.24 -20.60 3.21
N GLU A 431 -1.25 -19.77 3.44
CA GLU A 431 -2.11 -19.19 2.42
C GLU A 431 -1.86 -17.68 2.33
N PRO A 432 -1.86 -17.08 1.13
CA PRO A 432 -1.67 -15.65 0.98
C PRO A 432 -2.83 -14.90 1.62
N MET A 433 -2.54 -13.70 2.13
CA MET A 433 -3.58 -12.82 2.65
C MET A 433 -4.48 -12.34 1.50
N ALA A 434 -5.71 -11.90 1.81
CA ALA A 434 -6.55 -11.29 0.79
C ALA A 434 -5.90 -10.01 0.23
N CYS A 435 -6.23 -9.60 -0.99
CA CYS A 435 -5.86 -8.26 -1.45
C CYS A 435 -6.70 -7.20 -0.72
N HIS A 436 -6.07 -6.12 -0.25
CA HIS A 436 -6.72 -5.12 0.61
C HIS A 436 -6.85 -3.71 -0.02
N GLY A 437 -6.61 -3.59 -1.34
CA GLY A 437 -6.84 -2.33 -2.09
C GLY A 437 -5.96 -1.15 -1.69
N ALA A 438 -4.76 -1.42 -1.17
CA ALA A 438 -3.85 -0.41 -0.63
C ALA A 438 -2.61 -0.16 -1.52
N SER A 439 -2.59 -0.71 -2.72
CA SER A 439 -1.51 -0.59 -3.70
C SER A 439 -2.10 -0.66 -5.11
N ASP A 440 -1.29 -0.55 -6.15
CA ASP A 440 -1.71 -0.49 -7.56
C ASP A 440 -2.52 -1.71 -8.03
N ASN A 441 -2.59 -2.79 -7.25
CA ASN A 441 -3.51 -3.90 -7.50
C ASN A 441 -5.00 -3.53 -7.37
N ALA A 442 -5.34 -2.43 -6.70
CA ALA A 442 -6.72 -2.06 -6.42
C ALA A 442 -7.57 -1.82 -7.69
N PRO A 443 -7.15 -0.95 -8.65
CA PRO A 443 -7.92 -0.74 -9.87
C PRO A 443 -8.03 -2.02 -10.71
N PHE A 444 -6.99 -2.86 -10.76
CA PHE A 444 -7.07 -4.16 -11.45
C PHE A 444 -8.11 -5.09 -10.81
N ASN A 445 -8.06 -5.27 -9.49
CA ASN A 445 -8.90 -6.23 -8.80
C ASN A 445 -10.36 -5.77 -8.69
N PHE A 446 -10.57 -4.56 -8.17
CA PHE A 446 -11.90 -4.10 -7.74
C PHE A 446 -12.67 -3.35 -8.84
N PHE A 447 -11.98 -2.81 -9.84
CA PHE A 447 -12.61 -2.11 -10.95
C PHE A 447 -12.59 -2.96 -12.24
N ALA A 448 -11.43 -3.48 -12.65
CA ALA A 448 -11.33 -4.31 -13.85
C ALA A 448 -11.72 -5.78 -13.65
N GLY A 449 -11.76 -6.29 -12.42
CA GLY A 449 -12.05 -7.71 -12.16
C GLY A 449 -10.91 -8.65 -12.56
N VAL A 450 -9.68 -8.13 -12.68
CA VAL A 450 -8.47 -8.89 -12.99
C VAL A 450 -7.91 -9.48 -11.70
N PRO A 451 -7.68 -10.81 -11.61
CA PRO A 451 -7.14 -11.42 -10.40
C PRO A 451 -5.70 -10.98 -10.18
N THR A 452 -5.34 -10.74 -8.92
CA THR A 452 -4.05 -10.13 -8.56
C THR A 452 -3.22 -10.96 -7.59
N ILE A 453 -1.91 -10.80 -7.64
CA ILE A 453 -0.93 -11.24 -6.64
C ILE A 453 -0.22 -9.99 -6.13
N GLY A 454 -0.01 -9.87 -4.82
CA GLY A 454 0.88 -8.87 -4.23
C GLY A 454 2.06 -9.57 -3.57
N ILE A 455 3.27 -9.13 -3.91
CA ILE A 455 4.54 -9.65 -3.39
C ILE A 455 5.11 -8.58 -2.46
N GLY A 456 5.36 -8.95 -1.21
CA GLY A 456 5.94 -8.03 -0.24
C GLY A 456 6.70 -8.73 0.87
N PHE A 457 7.71 -8.04 1.40
CA PHE A 457 8.44 -8.42 2.59
C PHE A 457 8.25 -7.36 3.67
N ALA A 458 7.76 -7.79 4.82
CA ALA A 458 7.29 -6.96 5.92
C ALA A 458 8.06 -7.26 7.21
N PRO A 459 7.94 -6.39 8.23
CA PRO A 459 8.31 -6.74 9.60
C PRO A 459 7.57 -8.02 10.06
N ASP A 460 8.13 -8.67 11.07
CA ASP A 460 7.49 -9.80 11.73
C ASP A 460 6.17 -9.35 12.40
N TRP A 461 5.06 -9.60 11.70
CA TRP A 461 3.74 -9.17 12.13
C TRP A 461 3.21 -9.97 13.33
N LYS A 462 3.80 -11.14 13.65
CA LYS A 462 3.43 -11.87 14.87
C LYS A 462 4.08 -11.28 16.09
N LYS A 463 5.34 -10.87 15.97
CA LYS A 463 6.05 -10.17 17.04
C LYS A 463 5.52 -8.76 17.24
N TYR A 464 5.25 -8.04 16.15
CA TYR A 464 4.94 -6.61 16.20
C TYR A 464 3.47 -6.26 15.91
N GLY A 465 2.62 -7.20 15.54
CA GLY A 465 1.19 -6.95 15.29
C GLY A 465 0.90 -6.04 14.09
N THR A 466 1.87 -5.81 13.19
CA THR A 466 1.72 -4.96 12.00
C THR A 466 2.64 -5.44 10.89
N THR A 467 2.20 -5.27 9.64
CA THR A 467 3.02 -5.46 8.42
C THR A 467 3.61 -4.16 7.90
N THR A 468 3.25 -3.01 8.46
CA THR A 468 3.84 -1.71 8.10
C THR A 468 5.16 -1.51 8.82
N PHE A 469 6.22 -1.22 8.09
CA PHE A 469 7.53 -0.91 8.67
C PHE A 469 7.57 0.50 9.28
N PRO A 470 8.36 0.74 10.35
CA PRO A 470 8.26 1.98 11.10
C PRO A 470 8.53 3.27 10.32
N ALA A 471 9.43 3.23 9.32
CA ALA A 471 9.82 4.40 8.53
C ALA A 471 8.87 4.75 7.38
N TYR A 472 7.80 3.97 7.19
CA TYR A 472 6.84 4.13 6.10
C TYR A 472 6.36 5.58 5.95
N HIS A 473 6.56 6.15 4.75
CA HIS A 473 6.23 7.54 4.37
C HIS A 473 6.86 8.65 5.24
N THR A 474 7.94 8.35 5.95
CA THR A 474 8.72 9.36 6.68
C THR A 474 9.96 9.77 5.88
N ALA A 475 10.62 10.85 6.30
CA ALA A 475 11.92 11.24 5.76
C ALA A 475 13.04 10.20 5.99
N TYR A 476 12.80 9.21 6.84
CA TYR A 476 13.78 8.21 7.26
C TYR A 476 13.74 6.91 6.42
N ASP A 477 12.76 6.74 5.51
CA ASP A 477 12.83 5.69 4.49
C ASP A 477 13.84 6.08 3.38
N ASN A 478 15.12 5.90 3.70
CA ASN A 478 16.25 6.31 2.87
C ASN A 478 17.27 5.17 2.69
N LEU A 479 18.26 5.42 1.83
CA LEU A 479 19.29 4.41 1.52
C LEU A 479 20.12 4.00 2.74
N TYR A 480 20.28 4.87 3.75
CA TYR A 480 21.02 4.51 4.96
C TYR A 480 20.26 3.45 5.77
N LEU A 481 18.97 3.68 6.04
CA LEU A 481 18.09 2.69 6.69
C LEU A 481 18.13 1.37 5.92
N TYR A 482 17.89 1.45 4.61
CA TYR A 482 17.82 0.29 3.74
C TYR A 482 19.09 -0.55 3.77
N GLN A 483 20.26 0.07 3.57
CA GLN A 483 21.54 -0.63 3.37
C GLN A 483 22.24 -1.03 4.66
N ASN A 484 21.94 -0.38 5.78
CA ASN A 484 22.63 -0.67 7.03
C ASN A 484 21.77 -1.50 7.98
N LEU A 485 20.44 -1.37 7.92
CA LEU A 485 19.54 -1.89 8.95
C LEU A 485 18.46 -2.84 8.41
N ILE A 486 18.05 -2.74 7.14
CA ILE A 486 17.00 -3.59 6.56
C ILE A 486 17.60 -4.76 5.74
N ASP A 487 18.31 -4.45 4.65
CA ASP A 487 18.76 -5.47 3.67
C ASP A 487 20.19 -5.21 3.20
N LYS A 488 21.14 -5.32 4.14
CA LYS A 488 22.55 -5.01 3.92
C LYS A 488 23.19 -5.76 2.76
N ASP A 489 22.85 -7.05 2.63
CA ASP A 489 23.41 -7.94 1.61
C ASP A 489 22.51 -8.09 0.38
N MET A 490 21.44 -7.27 0.27
CA MET A 490 20.46 -7.31 -0.83
C MET A 490 19.78 -8.69 -1.00
N THR A 491 19.69 -9.46 0.09
CA THR A 491 19.16 -10.82 0.05
C THR A 491 17.64 -10.79 -0.05
N LEU A 492 16.97 -9.89 0.68
CA LEU A 492 15.51 -9.71 0.59
C LEU A 492 15.13 -9.20 -0.81
N ALA A 493 15.81 -8.18 -1.30
CA ALA A 493 15.62 -7.63 -2.64
C ALA A 493 15.77 -8.71 -3.73
N LYS A 494 16.80 -9.56 -3.61
CA LYS A 494 17.01 -10.68 -4.54
C LYS A 494 15.87 -11.69 -4.50
N MET A 495 15.46 -12.14 -3.31
CA MET A 495 14.34 -13.09 -3.19
C MET A 495 13.04 -12.48 -3.74
N CYS A 496 12.77 -11.20 -3.50
CA CYS A 496 11.61 -10.52 -4.07
C CYS A 496 11.64 -10.50 -5.59
N ALA A 497 12.79 -10.16 -6.20
CA ALA A 497 12.96 -10.19 -7.64
C ALA A 497 12.79 -11.61 -8.22
N GLN A 498 13.31 -12.63 -7.54
CA GLN A 498 13.13 -14.03 -7.93
C GLN A 498 11.66 -14.47 -7.81
N MET A 499 10.96 -14.04 -6.76
CA MET A 499 9.52 -14.30 -6.58
C MET A 499 8.68 -13.63 -7.67
N ASN A 500 8.99 -12.38 -8.02
CA ASN A 500 8.33 -11.67 -9.13
C ASN A 500 8.54 -12.40 -10.46
N GLY A 501 9.78 -12.83 -10.73
CA GLY A 501 10.10 -13.61 -11.92
C GLY A 501 9.40 -14.97 -11.95
N ALA A 502 9.40 -15.71 -10.83
CA ALA A 502 8.74 -17.00 -10.73
C ALA A 502 7.22 -16.90 -10.94
N ALA A 503 6.56 -15.94 -10.28
CA ALA A 503 5.13 -15.68 -10.47
C ALA A 503 4.82 -15.26 -11.92
N THR A 504 5.64 -14.37 -12.50
CA THR A 504 5.48 -13.93 -13.89
C THR A 504 5.57 -15.10 -14.85
N ILE A 505 6.61 -15.93 -14.75
CA ILE A 505 6.83 -17.10 -15.62
C ILE A 505 5.69 -18.11 -15.46
N LEU A 506 5.25 -18.41 -14.23
CA LEU A 506 4.16 -19.34 -13.99
C LEU A 506 2.86 -18.88 -14.66
N LEU A 507 2.53 -17.59 -14.64
CA LEU A 507 1.34 -17.08 -15.31
C LEU A 507 1.52 -16.93 -16.83
N SER A 508 2.73 -16.56 -17.28
CA SER A 508 2.97 -16.26 -18.69
C SER A 508 3.23 -17.50 -19.52
N ASP A 509 3.74 -18.59 -18.93
CA ASP A 509 4.29 -19.74 -19.67
C ASP A 509 3.53 -21.05 -19.44
N SER A 510 2.79 -21.20 -18.33
CA SER A 510 2.03 -22.41 -18.07
C SER A 510 0.93 -22.60 -19.13
N VAL A 511 0.86 -23.80 -19.72
CA VAL A 511 -0.18 -24.15 -20.69
C VAL A 511 -1.56 -24.05 -20.04
N LEU A 512 -1.71 -24.71 -18.89
CA LEU A 512 -2.85 -24.55 -18.00
C LEU A 512 -2.48 -23.51 -16.93
N LEU A 513 -3.32 -22.49 -16.78
CA LEU A 513 -3.06 -21.47 -15.76
C LEU A 513 -3.14 -22.08 -14.36
N PRO A 514 -2.20 -21.76 -13.44
CA PRO A 514 -2.18 -22.26 -12.07
C PRO A 514 -3.23 -21.56 -11.20
N MET A 515 -4.50 -21.65 -11.61
CA MET A 515 -5.65 -21.05 -10.96
C MET A 515 -6.57 -22.10 -10.36
N ASP A 516 -7.01 -21.90 -9.12
CA ASP A 516 -7.96 -22.81 -8.45
C ASP A 516 -9.22 -22.07 -7.99
N PHE A 517 -10.34 -22.33 -8.67
CA PHE A 517 -11.64 -21.75 -8.36
C PHE A 517 -12.27 -22.31 -7.08
N ARG A 518 -11.84 -23.48 -6.62
CA ARG A 518 -12.26 -24.05 -5.33
C ARG A 518 -11.81 -23.16 -4.18
N LYS A 519 -10.65 -22.49 -4.29
CA LYS A 519 -10.17 -21.50 -3.30
C LYS A 519 -11.11 -20.32 -3.16
N LEU A 520 -11.69 -19.84 -4.27
CA LEU A 520 -12.71 -18.79 -4.23
C LEU A 520 -14.01 -19.29 -3.57
N ALA A 521 -14.46 -20.51 -3.91
CA ALA A 521 -15.63 -21.11 -3.28
C ALA A 521 -15.45 -21.26 -1.75
N GLN A 522 -14.27 -21.71 -1.31
CA GLN A 522 -13.90 -21.80 0.10
C GLN A 522 -13.93 -20.42 0.78
N ARG A 523 -13.40 -19.38 0.13
CA ARG A 523 -13.40 -18.02 0.68
C ARG A 523 -14.80 -17.43 0.80
N LEU A 524 -15.67 -17.66 -0.20
CA LEU A 524 -17.07 -17.24 -0.15
C LEU A 524 -17.81 -17.92 1.00
N LYS A 525 -17.62 -19.23 1.16
CA LYS A 525 -18.19 -19.98 2.29
C LYS A 525 -17.69 -19.43 3.64
N ALA A 526 -16.38 -19.26 3.80
CA ALA A 526 -15.80 -18.73 5.04
C ALA A 526 -16.33 -17.32 5.38
N SER A 527 -16.64 -16.51 4.38
CA SER A 527 -17.23 -15.17 4.59
C SER A 527 -18.66 -15.25 5.14
N VAL A 528 -19.47 -16.20 4.67
CA VAL A 528 -20.80 -16.45 5.25
C VAL A 528 -20.70 -17.03 6.66
N ASP A 529 -19.76 -17.95 6.88
CA ASP A 529 -19.52 -18.54 8.21
C ASP A 529 -19.07 -17.45 9.22
N ASP A 530 -18.27 -16.46 8.80
CA ASP A 530 -17.90 -15.30 9.64
C ASP A 530 -19.10 -14.40 9.96
N MET A 531 -20.01 -14.17 9.00
CA MET A 531 -21.27 -13.45 9.26
C MET A 531 -22.13 -14.16 10.32
N GLU A 532 -22.15 -15.49 10.32
CA GLU A 532 -22.85 -16.29 11.32
C GLU A 532 -22.16 -16.19 12.69
N ALA A 533 -20.83 -16.34 12.73
CA ALA A 533 -20.04 -16.23 13.96
C ALA A 533 -20.22 -14.86 14.64
N ARG A 534 -20.36 -13.78 13.85
CA ARG A 534 -20.63 -12.41 14.32
C ARG A 534 -22.10 -12.12 14.61
N ARG A 535 -22.99 -13.12 14.52
CA ARG A 535 -24.44 -12.99 14.69
C ARG A 535 -25.13 -12.03 13.71
N ILE A 536 -24.46 -11.68 12.60
CA ILE A 536 -25.04 -10.86 11.54
C ILE A 536 -26.18 -11.62 10.87
N ALA A 537 -26.03 -12.93 10.67
CA ALA A 537 -27.10 -13.78 10.14
C ALA A 537 -28.40 -13.68 10.98
N PHE A 538 -28.28 -13.72 12.32
CA PHE A 538 -29.42 -13.57 13.22
C PHE A 538 -30.05 -12.17 13.13
N GLN A 539 -29.24 -11.11 13.03
CA GLN A 539 -29.73 -9.74 12.86
C GLN A 539 -30.52 -9.61 11.56
N LEU A 540 -30.04 -10.16 10.45
CA LEU A 540 -30.73 -10.18 9.17
C LEU A 540 -32.05 -10.96 9.24
N GLU A 541 -32.05 -12.14 9.87
CA GLU A 541 -33.26 -12.95 10.03
C GLU A 541 -34.32 -12.25 10.89
N SER A 542 -33.90 -11.49 11.92
CA SER A 542 -34.82 -10.71 12.78
C SER A 542 -35.59 -9.63 12.02
N VAL A 543 -35.09 -9.19 10.85
CA VAL A 543 -35.75 -8.23 9.95
C VAL A 543 -36.27 -8.91 8.67
N GLY A 544 -36.36 -10.24 8.64
CA GLY A 544 -36.95 -10.99 7.54
C GLY A 544 -36.02 -11.22 6.34
N ILE A 545 -34.71 -11.03 6.49
CA ILE A 545 -33.71 -11.25 5.42
C ILE A 545 -33.04 -12.61 5.63
N SER A 546 -33.24 -13.55 4.70
CA SER A 546 -32.63 -14.87 4.75
C SER A 546 -31.33 -14.94 3.94
N LEU A 547 -30.28 -15.52 4.52
CA LEU A 547 -29.03 -15.88 3.83
C LEU A 547 -29.13 -17.22 3.05
N GLY A 548 -30.29 -17.89 3.06
CA GLY A 548 -30.50 -19.19 2.39
C GLY A 548 -30.17 -19.17 0.89
N PRO A 549 -30.67 -18.19 0.10
CA PRO A 549 -30.32 -18.07 -1.31
C PRO A 549 -28.83 -17.91 -1.56
N LEU A 550 -28.14 -17.11 -0.73
CA LEU A 550 -26.68 -16.91 -0.85
C LEU A 550 -25.92 -18.22 -0.63
N ARG A 551 -26.25 -18.98 0.42
CA ARG A 551 -25.65 -20.30 0.69
C ARG A 551 -25.83 -21.26 -0.48
N MET A 552 -27.04 -21.31 -1.06
CA MET A 552 -27.32 -22.16 -2.22
C MET A 552 -26.47 -21.76 -3.44
N GLN A 553 -26.27 -20.46 -3.70
CA GLN A 553 -25.43 -20.02 -4.82
C GLN A 553 -23.94 -20.32 -4.60
N ILE A 554 -23.44 -20.15 -3.36
CA ILE A 554 -22.06 -20.54 -3.01
C ILE A 554 -21.86 -22.03 -3.22
N GLU A 555 -22.82 -22.86 -2.82
CA GLU A 555 -22.74 -24.31 -3.01
C GLU A 555 -22.81 -24.71 -4.49
N LYS A 556 -23.64 -24.05 -5.29
CA LYS A 556 -23.65 -24.24 -6.75
C LYS A 556 -22.30 -23.87 -7.37
N PHE A 557 -21.72 -22.73 -6.97
CA PHE A 557 -20.40 -22.31 -7.44
C PHE A 557 -19.30 -23.28 -7.02
N ARG A 558 -19.36 -23.81 -5.79
CA ARG A 558 -18.43 -24.85 -5.31
C ARG A 558 -18.50 -26.10 -6.19
N ASN A 559 -19.69 -26.63 -6.45
CA ASN A 559 -19.86 -27.83 -7.29
C ASN A 559 -19.38 -27.60 -8.73
N ALA A 560 -19.70 -26.46 -9.33
CA ALA A 560 -19.20 -26.09 -10.65
C ALA A 560 -17.66 -25.99 -10.68
N SER A 561 -17.06 -25.46 -9.60
CA SER A 561 -15.60 -25.39 -9.46
C SER A 561 -14.97 -26.79 -9.35
N GLU A 562 -15.57 -27.71 -8.59
CA GLU A 562 -15.09 -29.10 -8.50
C GLU A 562 -15.20 -29.84 -9.84
N GLU A 563 -16.32 -29.68 -10.55
CA GLU A 563 -16.52 -30.29 -11.88
C GLU A 563 -15.49 -29.76 -12.89
N TRP A 564 -15.25 -28.45 -12.89
CA TRP A 564 -14.22 -27.83 -13.72
C TRP A 564 -12.83 -28.37 -13.42
N HIS A 565 -12.45 -28.44 -12.14
CA HIS A 565 -11.13 -28.93 -11.74
C HIS A 565 -10.97 -30.43 -12.01
N THR A 566 -12.02 -31.24 -11.84
CA THR A 566 -12.02 -32.64 -12.25
C THR A 566 -11.77 -32.79 -13.76
N TYR A 567 -12.37 -31.92 -14.58
CA TYR A 567 -12.10 -31.89 -16.01
C TYR A 567 -10.65 -31.50 -16.33
N ILE A 568 -10.12 -30.45 -15.68
CA ILE A 568 -8.71 -30.04 -15.85
C ILE A 568 -7.74 -31.16 -15.46
N ASP A 569 -7.93 -31.80 -14.32
CA ASP A 569 -7.11 -32.93 -13.86
C ASP A 569 -7.15 -34.10 -14.87
N SER A 570 -8.28 -34.28 -15.55
CA SER A 570 -8.39 -35.29 -16.62
C SER A 570 -7.53 -34.95 -17.85
N LEU A 571 -7.29 -33.66 -18.13
CA LEU A 571 -6.43 -33.20 -19.22
C LEU A 571 -4.94 -33.38 -18.91
N GLU A 572 -4.53 -33.30 -17.63
CA GLU A 572 -3.13 -33.50 -17.23
C GLU A 572 -2.63 -34.94 -17.55
N THR A 573 -3.56 -35.89 -17.71
CA THR A 573 -3.25 -37.25 -18.17
C THR A 573 -3.17 -37.41 -19.70
N VAL A 574 -3.54 -36.39 -20.47
CA VAL A 574 -3.52 -36.38 -21.93
C VAL A 574 -2.19 -35.78 -22.40
N LYS A 575 -1.27 -36.64 -22.84
CA LYS A 575 -0.02 -36.19 -23.49
C LYS A 575 -0.36 -35.25 -24.66
N PRO A 576 0.39 -34.15 -24.87
CA PRO A 576 0.23 -33.33 -26.07
C PRO A 576 0.37 -34.21 -27.31
N SER A 577 -0.45 -33.94 -28.32
CA SER A 577 -0.48 -34.74 -29.54
C SER A 577 0.92 -34.81 -30.18
N PRO A 578 1.28 -35.90 -30.89
CA PRO A 578 2.62 -36.08 -31.47
C PRO A 578 3.10 -35.01 -32.47
N GLY A 579 2.32 -33.96 -32.75
CA GLY A 579 2.66 -32.89 -33.68
C GLY A 579 3.55 -31.77 -33.13
N GLU A 580 3.62 -31.57 -31.81
CA GLU A 580 4.33 -30.42 -31.22
C GLU A 580 5.75 -30.76 -30.69
N ALA A 581 6.07 -32.04 -30.55
CA ALA A 581 7.42 -32.49 -30.19
C ALA A 581 8.39 -32.51 -31.39
N ALA A 582 7.86 -32.51 -32.62
CA ALA A 582 8.67 -32.65 -33.83
C ALA A 582 9.40 -31.36 -34.25
N GLN A 583 9.00 -30.18 -33.75
CA GLN A 583 9.65 -28.91 -34.09
C GLN A 583 10.78 -28.48 -33.13
N ARG A 584 11.01 -29.21 -32.03
CA ARG A 584 12.15 -28.93 -31.12
C ARG A 584 13.36 -29.82 -31.33
N GLN A 585 13.27 -30.83 -32.20
CA GLN A 585 14.39 -31.75 -32.49
C GLN A 585 15.18 -31.41 -33.77
N ASP A 586 14.71 -30.48 -34.61
CA ASP A 586 15.39 -30.12 -35.86
C ASP A 586 16.37 -28.93 -35.74
N ASP A 587 16.44 -28.26 -34.59
CA ASP A 587 17.41 -27.17 -34.32
C ASP A 587 18.68 -27.64 -33.55
N GLU A 588 18.83 -28.94 -33.28
CA GLU A 588 20.07 -29.55 -32.75
C GLU A 588 20.79 -30.44 -33.79
N ARG A 589 20.84 -30.01 -35.06
CA ARG A 589 21.73 -30.60 -36.08
C ARG A 589 22.62 -29.60 -36.79
#